data_AF-A0A8T8I453-F1
#
_entry.id   AF-A0A8T8I453-F1
#
_cell.length_a   1.000
_cell.length_b   1.000
_cell.length_c   1.000
_cell.angle_alpha   90.00
_cell.angle_beta   90.00
_cell.angle_gamma   90.00
#
_symmetry.space_group_name_H-M   'P 1'
#
loop_
_entity.id
_entity.type
_entity.pdbx_description
1 polymer ?
#
loop_
_entity_poly.entity_id
_entity_poly.type
_entity_poly.pdbx_seq_one_letter_code
_entity_poly.pdbx_strand_id
1 'polypeptide(L)'
;AFGGVGAVGVLAVGGPLGCTDAAREAARLVARGEAARASSVVAAIAPAGAELVVRQDGDTAWVEVTARRSLVDVRSRAYAVLEPGVAEE
;
A
#
# COMPACT_ATOMS: atom_id res chain seq x y z
N ALA A 1 16.54 21.23 -42.07
CA ALA A 1 16.94 20.21 -41.09
C ALA A 1 16.74 20.77 -39.69
N PHE A 2 15.62 20.43 -39.05
CA PHE A 2 15.28 20.60 -37.62
C PHE A 2 14.09 19.65 -37.48
N GLY A 3 14.16 18.48 -36.84
CA GLY A 3 14.77 18.13 -35.57
C GLY A 3 13.68 17.26 -34.93
N GLY A 4 13.84 15.93 -35.02
CA GLY A 4 12.79 14.98 -34.66
C GLY A 4 12.42 15.09 -33.19
N VAL A 5 11.14 15.29 -32.90
CA VAL A 5 10.61 15.17 -31.54
C VAL A 5 10.43 13.67 -31.29
N GLY A 6 11.45 13.04 -30.71
CA GLY A 6 11.34 11.69 -30.19
C GLY A 6 10.44 11.71 -28.95
N ALA A 7 9.21 11.22 -29.09
CA ALA A 7 8.35 10.97 -27.95
C ALA A 7 8.98 9.88 -27.09
N VAL A 8 9.56 10.26 -25.95
CA VAL A 8 10.00 9.32 -24.93
C VAL A 8 8.74 8.78 -24.26
N GLY A 9 8.30 7.58 -24.67
CA GLY A 9 7.22 6.88 -24.01
C GLY A 9 7.66 6.49 -22.59
N VAL A 10 7.15 7.19 -21.58
CA VAL A 10 7.25 6.73 -20.19
C VAL A 10 6.28 5.56 -20.07
N LEU A 11 6.81 4.33 -20.05
CA LEU A 11 6.04 3.16 -19.68
C LEU A 11 5.69 3.30 -18.20
N ALA A 12 4.50 3.83 -17.91
CA ALA A 12 3.92 3.75 -16.58
C ALA A 12 3.66 2.26 -16.30
N VAL A 13 4.54 1.64 -15.51
CA VAL A 13 4.36 0.27 -15.05
C VAL A 13 3.14 0.26 -14.12
N GLY A 14 1.95 -0.01 -14.67
CA GLY A 14 0.66 0.03 -13.97
C GLY A 14 0.33 -1.21 -13.11
N GLY A 15 1.32 -2.07 -12.85
CA GLY A 15 1.18 -3.26 -11.98
C GLY A 15 1.25 -3.00 -10.46
N PRO A 16 2.02 -2.00 -9.93
CA PRO A 16 2.17 -1.75 -8.48
C PRO A 16 1.15 -0.80 -7.83
N LEU A 17 0.27 -0.16 -8.61
CA LEU A 17 -0.61 0.89 -8.09
C LEU A 17 -1.60 0.37 -7.04
N GLY A 18 -2.19 -0.82 -7.24
CA GLY A 18 -3.17 -1.39 -6.30
C GLY A 18 -2.58 -1.77 -4.95
N CYS A 19 -1.41 -2.41 -4.89
CA CYS A 19 -0.78 -2.77 -3.60
C CYS A 19 -0.33 -1.53 -2.83
N THR A 20 0.15 -0.51 -3.54
CA THR A 20 0.58 0.76 -2.92
C THR A 20 -0.61 1.56 -2.38
N ASP A 21 -1.70 1.66 -3.14
CA ASP A 21 -2.92 2.31 -2.69
C ASP A 21 -3.55 1.57 -1.50
N ALA A 22 -3.63 0.24 -1.59
CA ALA A 22 -4.12 -0.61 -0.51
C ALA A 22 -3.28 -0.46 0.77
N ALA A 23 -1.95 -0.47 0.67
CA ALA A 23 -1.08 -0.28 1.83
C ALA A 23 -1.28 1.11 2.46
N ARG A 24 -1.41 2.15 1.63
CA ARG A 24 -1.61 3.53 2.11
C ARG A 24 -2.94 3.72 2.81
N GLU A 25 -4.02 3.16 2.26
CA GLU A 25 -5.35 3.30 2.84
C GLU A 25 -5.49 2.43 4.10
N ALA A 26 -4.91 1.23 4.11
CA ALA A 26 -4.83 0.42 5.30
C ALA A 26 -4.00 1.09 6.42
N ALA A 27 -2.89 1.76 6.08
CA ALA A 27 -2.11 2.54 7.05
C ALA A 27 -2.91 3.70 7.66
N ARG A 28 -3.77 4.38 6.88
CA ARG A 28 -4.67 5.43 7.39
C ARG A 28 -5.71 4.88 8.36
N LEU A 29 -6.26 3.70 8.09
CA LEU A 29 -7.19 3.05 9.02
C LEU A 29 -6.48 2.64 10.31
N VAL A 30 -5.30 2.04 10.20
CA VAL A 30 -4.50 1.67 11.37
C VAL A 30 -4.15 2.89 12.21
N ALA A 31 -3.81 4.03 11.58
CA ALA A 31 -3.56 5.28 12.27
C ALA A 31 -4.75 5.74 13.14
N ARG A 32 -5.98 5.50 12.68
CA ARG A 32 -7.23 5.86 13.38
C ARG A 32 -7.70 4.84 14.41
N GLY A 33 -6.92 3.78 14.67
CA GLY A 33 -7.35 2.65 15.51
C GLY A 33 -8.35 1.72 14.81
N GLU A 34 -8.61 1.91 13.51
CA GLU A 34 -9.54 1.09 12.73
C GLU A 34 -8.87 -0.11 12.06
N ALA A 35 -7.85 -0.70 12.70
CA ALA A 35 -7.06 -1.81 12.13
C ALA A 35 -7.92 -3.02 11.71
N ALA A 36 -9.04 -3.27 12.41
CA ALA A 36 -10.00 -4.32 12.06
C ALA A 36 -10.61 -4.15 10.66
N ARG A 37 -10.68 -2.92 10.13
CA ARG A 37 -11.21 -2.62 8.79
C ARG A 37 -10.16 -2.72 7.69
N ALA A 38 -8.87 -2.72 8.04
CA ALA A 38 -7.77 -2.71 7.08
C ALA A 38 -7.81 -3.91 6.12
N SER A 39 -8.15 -5.11 6.62
CA SER A 39 -8.27 -6.32 5.79
C SER A 39 -9.33 -6.19 4.70
N SER A 40 -10.48 -5.60 5.03
CA SER A 40 -11.59 -5.39 4.09
C SER A 40 -11.23 -4.40 2.97
N VAL A 41 -10.51 -3.33 3.30
CA VAL A 41 -10.04 -2.34 2.33
C VAL A 41 -8.96 -2.92 1.42
N VAL A 42 -8.02 -3.69 1.98
CA VAL A 42 -7.01 -4.37 1.16
C VAL A 42 -7.67 -5.35 0.19
N ALA A 43 -8.68 -6.11 0.63
CA ALA A 43 -9.42 -7.01 -0.26
C ALA A 43 -10.18 -6.28 -1.38
N ALA A 44 -10.57 -5.01 -1.17
CA ALA A 44 -11.27 -4.21 -2.16
C ALA A 44 -10.34 -3.56 -3.20
N ILE A 45 -9.11 -3.21 -2.80
CA ILE A 45 -8.16 -2.45 -3.64
C ILE A 45 -7.06 -3.34 -4.23
N ALA A 46 -6.52 -4.27 -3.44
CA ALA A 46 -5.41 -5.11 -3.84
C ALA A 46 -5.87 -6.29 -4.72
N PRO A 47 -4.97 -6.89 -5.51
CA PRO A 47 -5.25 -8.14 -6.20
C PRO A 47 -5.74 -9.25 -5.27
N ALA A 48 -6.60 -10.12 -5.80
CA ALA A 48 -7.06 -11.31 -5.08
C ALA A 48 -5.88 -12.16 -4.56
N GLY A 49 -5.97 -12.58 -3.30
CA GLY A 49 -4.92 -13.34 -2.63
C GLY A 49 -3.76 -12.49 -2.09
N ALA A 50 -3.88 -11.16 -2.07
CA ALA A 50 -2.91 -10.31 -1.40
C ALA A 50 -2.89 -10.53 0.12
N GLU A 51 -1.70 -10.63 0.68
CA GLU A 51 -1.44 -10.76 2.11
C GLU A 51 -1.26 -9.37 2.73
N LEU A 52 -1.91 -9.13 3.87
CA LEU A 52 -1.77 -7.91 4.68
C LEU A 52 -0.97 -8.22 5.95
N VAL A 53 0.07 -7.44 6.20
CA VAL A 53 0.82 -7.46 7.46
C VAL A 53 0.80 -6.07 8.07
N VAL A 54 0.41 -5.98 9.34
CA VAL A 54 0.44 -4.74 10.12
C VAL A 54 1.43 -4.91 11.27
N ARG A 55 2.28 -3.90 11.48
CA ARG A 55 3.27 -3.86 12.55
C ARG A 55 3.16 -2.50 13.23
N GLN A 56 2.81 -2.48 14.50
CA GLN A 56 2.83 -1.27 15.31
C GLN A 56 4.10 -1.27 16.17
N ASP A 57 4.67 -0.08 16.36
CA ASP A 57 5.83 0.18 17.19
C ASP A 57 5.67 1.55 17.86
N GLY A 58 5.34 1.55 19.15
CA GLY A 58 4.96 2.75 19.88
C GLY A 58 3.79 3.48 19.24
N ASP A 59 3.98 4.77 18.94
CA ASP A 59 3.01 5.64 18.27
C ASP A 59 3.04 5.52 16.74
N THR A 60 3.66 4.48 16.20
CA THR A 60 3.86 4.32 14.76
C THR A 60 3.38 2.98 14.26
N ALA A 61 3.05 2.92 12.97
CA ALA A 61 2.64 1.70 12.31
C ALA A 61 3.20 1.59 10.90
N TRP A 62 3.59 0.38 10.53
CA TRP A 62 3.89 -0.03 9.18
C TRP A 62 2.85 -1.02 8.69
N VAL A 63 2.31 -0.76 7.50
CA VAL A 63 1.39 -1.66 6.82
C VAL A 63 2.04 -2.13 5.53
N GLU A 64 1.93 -3.42 5.27
CA GLU A 64 2.50 -4.06 4.12
C GLU A 64 1.48 -4.93 3.41
N VAL A 65 1.41 -4.77 2.09
CA VAL A 65 0.54 -5.55 1.21
C VAL A 65 1.42 -6.28 0.19
N THR A 66 1.30 -7.60 0.16
CA THR A 66 2.06 -8.46 -0.76
C THR A 66 1.11 -9.24 -1.65
N ALA A 67 1.18 -9.03 -2.95
CA ALA A 67 0.47 -9.83 -3.94
C ALA A 67 1.46 -10.77 -4.65
N ARG A 68 1.25 -12.08 -4.48
CA ARG A 68 2.04 -13.10 -5.18
C ARG A 68 1.47 -13.36 -6.56
N ARG A 69 2.27 -13.23 -7.61
CA ARG A 69 1.89 -13.59 -8.99
C ARG A 69 2.84 -14.66 -9.51
N SER A 70 2.43 -15.38 -10.55
CA SER A 70 3.19 -16.50 -11.13
C SER A 70 4.62 -16.18 -11.55
N LEU A 71 4.95 -14.90 -11.79
CA LEU A 71 6.27 -14.47 -12.28
C LEU A 71 6.98 -13.47 -11.36
N VAL A 72 6.26 -12.81 -10.43
CA VAL A 72 6.81 -11.77 -9.57
C VAL A 72 5.95 -11.58 -8.32
N ASP A 73 6.60 -11.38 -7.18
CA ASP A 73 5.94 -10.90 -5.97
C ASP A 73 5.98 -9.38 -5.94
N VAL A 74 4.80 -8.76 -5.81
CA VAL A 74 4.68 -7.31 -5.67
C VAL A 74 4.39 -7.00 -4.21
N ARG A 75 5.32 -6.27 -3.58
CA ARG A 75 5.21 -5.83 -2.19
C ARG A 75 5.15 -4.32 -2.14
N SER A 76 4.25 -3.78 -1.34
CA SER A 76 4.23 -2.35 -1.03
C SER A 76 4.07 -2.13 0.46
N ARG A 77 4.72 -1.09 0.98
CA ARG A 77 4.73 -0.74 2.39
C ARG A 77 4.36 0.73 2.56
N ALA A 78 3.52 1.01 3.54
CA ALA A 78 3.15 2.35 3.96
C ALA A 78 3.40 2.54 5.46
N TYR A 79 3.81 3.74 5.82
CA TYR A 79 4.00 4.18 7.20
C TYR A 79 2.84 5.07 7.63
N ALA A 80 2.47 5.01 8.90
CA ALA A 80 1.63 6.01 9.53
C ALA A 80 2.04 6.22 10.98
N VAL A 81 1.79 7.44 11.47
CA VAL A 81 1.79 7.75 12.90
C VAL A 81 0.36 7.56 13.39
N LEU A 82 0.21 6.91 14.54
CA LEU A 82 -1.08 6.68 15.18
C LEU A 82 -1.66 8.00 15.68
N GLU A 83 -2.98 8.14 15.58
CA GLU A 83 -3.69 9.27 16.17
C GLU A 83 -3.58 9.21 17.70
N PRO A 84 -3.60 10.37 18.39
CA PRO A 84 -3.59 10.41 19.85
C PRO A 84 -4.71 9.54 20.45
N GLY A 85 -4.36 8.75 21.46
CA GLY A 85 -5.29 7.83 22.13
C GLY A 85 -5.40 6.43 21.52
N VAL A 86 -4.81 6.18 20.34
CA VAL A 86 -4.77 4.84 19.72
C VAL A 86 -3.57 4.01 20.23
N ALA A 87 -2.43 4.65 20.48
CA ALA A 87 -1.20 3.97 20.91
C ALA A 87 -1.16 3.67 22.43
N GLU A 88 -2.08 4.22 23.20
CA GLU A 88 -2.10 4.15 24.67
C GLU A 88 -3.11 3.13 25.22
N GLU A 89 -3.74 2.34 24.36
CA GLU A 89 -4.66 1.23 24.73
C GLU A 89 -3.93 -0.07 25.09
#